data_AF-A0A941DTM5-F1
#
_entry.id   AF-A0A941DTM5-F1
#
_cell.length_a   1.000
_cell.length_b   1.000
_cell.length_c   1.000
_cell.angle_alpha   90.00
_cell.angle_beta   90.00
_cell.angle_gamma   90.00
#
_symmetry.space_group_name_H-M   'P 1'
#
loop_
_entity.id
_entity.type
_entity.pdbx_description
1 polymer ?
#
loop_
_entity_poly.entity_id
_entity_poly.type
_entity_poly.pdbx_seq_one_letter_code
_entity_poly.pdbx_strand_id
1 'polypeptide(L)'
;TARDLSTLANRLIADHPEYYKTYYSTKSYTYNKITQPNRNRLLWLDPTVDGMKTGHTEAAGYCLISSASRPNGSGQRRLISVVTGTASDQVRAQESLKLLNWGYLNFDTVKLYAKGQ
;
A
#
# COMPACT_ATOMS: atom_id res chain seq x y z
N THR A 1 2.09 8.04 -14.24
CA THR A 1 1.05 8.80 -13.49
C THR A 1 0.61 8.02 -12.26
N ALA A 2 -0.24 8.59 -11.39
CA ALA A 2 -0.79 7.86 -10.23
C ALA A 2 -1.56 6.59 -10.63
N ARG A 3 -2.30 6.65 -11.74
CA ARG A 3 -3.02 5.49 -12.30
C ARG A 3 -2.05 4.38 -12.71
N ASP A 4 -0.99 4.71 -13.44
CA ASP A 4 -0.02 3.70 -13.89
C ASP A 4 0.69 3.03 -12.71
N LEU A 5 1.01 3.79 -11.66
CA LEU A 5 1.58 3.25 -10.43
C LEU A 5 0.62 2.29 -9.72
N SER A 6 -0.69 2.59 -9.75
CA SER A 6 -1.70 1.68 -9.19
C SER A 6 -1.79 0.37 -9.99
N THR A 7 -1.72 0.44 -11.32
CA THR A 7 -1.68 -0.73 -12.20
C THR A 7 -0.43 -1.58 -11.91
N LEU A 8 0.75 -0.94 -11.85
CA LEU A 8 2.00 -1.63 -11.55
C LEU A 8 1.97 -2.28 -10.17
N ALA A 9 1.47 -1.58 -9.15
CA ALA A 9 1.35 -2.14 -7.81
C ALA A 9 0.41 -3.36 -7.79
N ASN A 10 -0.71 -3.28 -8.50
CA ASN A 10 -1.65 -4.39 -8.63
C ASN A 10 -1.02 -5.60 -9.32
N ARG A 11 -0.27 -5.39 -10.41
CA ARG A 11 0.46 -6.46 -11.11
C ARG A 11 1.55 -7.07 -10.22
N LEU A 12 2.32 -6.25 -9.50
CA LEU A 12 3.35 -6.75 -8.59
C LEU A 12 2.77 -7.67 -7.50
N ILE A 13 1.62 -7.29 -6.92
CA ILE A 13 0.96 -8.09 -5.89
C ILE A 13 0.42 -9.41 -6.46
N ALA A 14 -0.12 -9.39 -7.69
CA ALA A 14 -0.70 -10.55 -8.33
C ALA A 14 0.32 -11.53 -8.91
N ASP A 15 1.37 -10.99 -9.55
CA ASP A 15 2.35 -11.76 -10.32
C ASP A 15 3.53 -12.24 -9.46
N HIS A 16 3.82 -11.53 -8.35
CA HIS A 16 4.94 -11.82 -7.46
C HIS A 16 4.54 -11.79 -5.96
N PRO A 17 3.50 -12.56 -5.56
CA PRO A 17 2.95 -12.51 -4.20
C PRO A 17 3.97 -12.89 -3.11
N GLU A 18 4.89 -13.81 -3.39
CA GLU A 18 5.94 -14.25 -2.46
C GLU A 18 6.93 -13.12 -2.15
N TYR A 19 7.40 -12.40 -3.17
CA TYR A 19 8.30 -11.28 -2.99
C TYR A 19 7.58 -10.07 -2.39
N TYR A 20 6.33 -9.83 -2.80
CA TYR A 20 5.51 -8.78 -2.23
C TYR A 20 5.42 -8.93 -0.70
N LYS A 21 4.99 -10.12 -0.25
CA LYS A 21 4.83 -10.43 1.17
C LYS A 21 6.16 -10.36 1.93
N THR A 22 7.22 -10.92 1.35
CA THR A 22 8.53 -11.02 2.00
C THR A 22 9.16 -9.66 2.26
N TYR A 23 9.10 -8.73 1.30
CA TYR A 23 9.90 -7.49 1.37
C TYR A 23 9.12 -6.26 1.79
N TYR A 24 7.88 -6.09 1.35
CA TYR A 24 7.18 -4.81 1.51
C TYR A 24 6.55 -4.61 2.88
N SER A 25 6.30 -5.71 3.60
CA SER A 25 5.79 -5.70 4.99
C SER A 25 6.90 -5.71 6.05
N THR A 26 8.16 -5.91 5.67
CA THR A 26 9.30 -5.90 6.59
C THR A 26 9.46 -4.52 7.24
N LYS A 27 9.40 -4.44 8.57
CA LYS A 27 9.47 -3.18 9.32
C LYS A 27 10.88 -2.63 9.49
N SER A 28 11.89 -3.49 9.51
CA SER A 28 13.30 -3.09 9.59
C SER A 28 14.19 -4.12 8.91
N TYR A 29 15.31 -3.65 8.37
CA TYR A 29 16.30 -4.51 7.73
C TYR A 29 17.70 -4.07 8.15
N THR A 30 18.54 -5.03 8.52
CA THR A 30 19.93 -4.77 8.94
C THR A 30 20.87 -5.20 7.82
N TYR A 31 21.67 -4.26 7.34
CA TYR A 31 22.73 -4.51 6.36
C TYR A 31 24.01 -3.85 6.83
N ASN A 32 25.13 -4.57 6.73
CA ASN A 32 26.45 -4.09 7.18
C ASN A 32 26.41 -3.48 8.60
N LYS A 33 25.77 -4.19 9.54
CA LYS A 33 25.58 -3.77 10.95
C LYS A 33 24.75 -2.49 11.15
N ILE A 34 24.13 -1.95 10.10
CA ILE A 34 23.26 -0.77 10.17
C ILE A 34 21.81 -1.20 9.99
N THR A 35 21.00 -1.01 11.02
CA THR A 35 19.56 -1.28 10.98
C THR A 35 18.82 -0.09 10.42
N GLN A 36 18.01 -0.32 9.39
CA GLN A 36 17.22 0.70 8.72
C GLN A 36 15.73 0.37 8.86
N PRO A 37 14.90 1.33 9.32
CA PRO A 37 13.46 1.12 9.37
C PRO A 37 12.85 1.28 7.98
N ASN A 38 11.74 0.59 7.76
CA ASN A 38 10.88 0.84 6.62
C ASN A 38 10.33 2.27 6.71
N ARG A 39 10.40 3.01 5.61
CA ARG A 39 9.92 4.41 5.57
C ARG A 39 8.39 4.52 5.45
N ASN A 40 7.70 3.41 5.17
CA ASN A 40 6.25 3.37 5.14
C ASN A 40 5.68 3.34 6.57
N ARG A 41 5.40 4.52 7.12
CA ARG A 41 4.82 4.70 8.46
C ARG A 41 3.52 3.90 8.67
N LEU A 42 2.76 3.61 7.60
CA LEU A 42 1.49 2.89 7.72
C LEU A 42 1.63 1.46 8.24
N LEU A 43 2.80 0.82 8.10
CA LEU A 43 3.06 -0.50 8.69
C LEU A 43 2.97 -0.53 10.22
N TRP A 44 3.05 0.63 10.88
CA TRP A 44 2.87 0.77 12.33
C TRP A 44 1.52 1.36 12.70
N LEU A 45 0.89 2.13 11.81
CA LEU A 45 -0.38 2.81 12.09
C LEU A 45 -1.60 1.94 11.79
N ASP A 46 -1.49 1.00 10.85
CA ASP A 46 -2.58 0.12 10.45
C ASP A 46 -2.05 -1.31 10.25
N PRO A 47 -2.46 -2.29 11.08
CA PRO A 47 -1.98 -3.67 10.99
C PRO A 47 -2.43 -4.38 9.70
N THR A 48 -3.39 -3.81 8.96
CA THR A 48 -3.91 -4.36 7.71
C THR A 48 -3.11 -3.88 6.48
N VAL A 49 -2.21 -2.91 6.66
CA VAL A 49 -1.30 -2.42 5.62
C VAL A 49 -0.09 -3.34 5.51
N ASP A 50 0.19 -3.79 4.28
CA ASP A 50 1.29 -4.72 3.99
C ASP A 50 2.24 -4.22 2.87
N GLY A 51 2.07 -2.95 2.44
CA GLY A 51 2.95 -2.33 1.45
C GLY A 51 2.61 -0.87 1.17
N MET A 52 3.24 -0.21 0.20
CA MET A 52 4.31 -0.73 -0.64
C MET A 52 5.54 0.17 -0.58
N LYS A 53 5.51 1.37 -1.18
CA LYS A 53 6.74 2.15 -1.38
C LYS A 53 6.54 3.63 -1.14
N THR A 54 7.51 4.21 -0.45
CA THR A 54 7.68 5.66 -0.29
C THR A 54 8.73 6.20 -1.25
N GLY A 55 8.50 7.43 -1.72
CA GLY A 55 9.45 8.21 -2.55
C GLY A 55 9.47 9.67 -2.13
N HIS A 56 10.59 10.35 -2.38
CA HIS A 56 10.73 11.79 -2.19
C HIS A 56 11.86 12.33 -3.09
N THR A 57 11.59 13.43 -3.78
CA THR A 57 12.57 14.32 -4.40
C THR A 57 12.05 15.75 -4.28
N GLU A 58 12.91 16.75 -4.36
CA GLU A 58 12.49 18.17 -4.29
C GLU A 58 11.45 18.51 -5.37
N ALA A 59 11.61 17.97 -6.58
CA ALA A 59 10.69 18.22 -7.69
C ALA A 59 9.35 17.46 -7.57
N ALA A 60 9.33 16.28 -6.94
CA ALA A 60 8.14 15.42 -6.88
C ALA A 60 7.37 15.53 -5.56
N GLY A 61 7.92 16.23 -4.55
CA GLY A 61 7.41 16.21 -3.19
C GLY A 61 7.46 14.80 -2.57
N TYR A 62 6.60 14.56 -1.58
CA TYR A 62 6.50 13.27 -0.90
C TYR A 62 5.42 12.38 -1.52
N CYS A 63 5.79 11.14 -1.82
CA CYS A 63 4.91 10.15 -2.46
C CYS A 63 4.80 8.87 -1.64
N LEU A 64 3.64 8.21 -1.71
CA LEU A 64 3.35 6.92 -1.10
C LEU A 64 2.41 6.09 -1.98
N ILE A 65 2.85 4.88 -2.29
CA ILE A 65 1.98 3.79 -2.75
C ILE A 65 1.76 2.88 -1.54
N SER A 66 0.52 2.74 -1.10
CA SER A 66 0.14 1.89 0.03
C SER A 66 -0.87 0.83 -0.39
N SER A 67 -0.76 -0.37 0.16
CA SER A 67 -1.79 -1.40 0.02
C SER A 67 -2.19 -1.95 1.38
N ALA A 68 -3.48 -2.19 1.54
CA ALA A 68 -4.05 -2.83 2.72
C ALA A 68 -4.97 -3.95 2.29
N SER A 69 -5.03 -5.02 3.08
CA SER A 69 -5.97 -6.13 2.90
C SER A 69 -6.80 -6.29 4.16
N ARG A 70 -8.12 -6.12 4.04
CA ARG A 70 -9.06 -6.26 5.16
C ARG A 70 -10.13 -7.30 4.85
N PRO A 71 -10.64 -8.01 5.87
CA PRO A 71 -11.81 -8.85 5.68
C PRO A 71 -13.02 -8.02 5.23
N ASN A 72 -13.82 -8.59 4.35
CA ASN A 72 -15.16 -8.10 3.99
C ASN A 72 -16.18 -9.25 4.07
N GLY A 73 -17.45 -8.98 3.73
CA GLY A 73 -18.52 -9.98 3.81
C GLY A 73 -18.34 -11.20 2.88
N SER A 74 -17.39 -11.18 1.95
CA SER A 74 -17.17 -12.24 0.95
C SER A 74 -15.74 -12.81 0.93
N GLY A 75 -14.87 -12.41 1.87
CA GLY A 75 -13.50 -12.87 1.96
C GLY A 75 -12.53 -11.76 2.37
N GLN A 76 -11.45 -11.61 1.60
CA GLN A 76 -10.45 -10.55 1.78
C GLN A 76 -10.58 -9.54 0.65
N ARG A 77 -10.66 -8.26 1.01
CA ARG A 77 -10.68 -7.14 0.08
C ARG A 77 -9.38 -6.38 0.20
N ARG A 78 -8.72 -6.15 -0.93
CA ARG A 78 -7.48 -5.37 -1.02
C ARG A 78 -7.74 -4.04 -1.68
N LEU A 79 -7.20 -2.98 -1.09
CA LEU A 79 -7.15 -1.64 -1.68
C LEU A 79 -5.71 -1.20 -1.90
N ILE A 80 -5.52 -0.37 -2.92
CA ILE A 80 -4.26 0.31 -3.23
C ILE A 80 -4.56 1.80 -3.29
N SER A 81 -3.77 2.59 -2.57
CA SER A 81 -3.81 4.06 -2.59
C SER A 81 -2.49 4.58 -3.11
N VAL A 82 -2.55 5.58 -4.00
CA VAL A 82 -1.38 6.26 -4.57
C VAL A 82 -1.53 7.75 -4.32
N VAL A 83 -0.63 8.29 -3.52
CA VAL A 83 -0.57 9.73 -3.20
C VAL A 83 0.80 10.25 -3.65
N THR A 84 0.80 11.39 -4.34
CA THR A 84 2.02 12.02 -4.88
C THR A 84 2.00 13.52 -4.61
N GLY A 85 3.17 14.14 -4.43
CA GLY A 85 3.28 15.60 -4.33
C GLY A 85 2.85 16.20 -3.00
N THR A 86 2.83 15.44 -1.90
CA THR A 86 2.48 16.03 -0.59
C THR A 86 3.64 16.81 0.00
N ALA A 87 3.34 17.77 0.89
CA ALA A 87 4.33 18.66 1.50
C ALA A 87 5.28 17.99 2.51
N SER A 88 4.91 16.85 3.10
CA SER A 88 5.77 16.17 4.07
C SER A 88 5.54 14.65 4.09
N ASP A 89 6.45 13.95 4.77
CA ASP A 89 6.37 12.50 4.95
C ASP A 89 5.20 12.08 5.87
N GLN A 90 4.79 12.96 6.79
CA GLN A 90 3.61 12.81 7.62
C GLN A 90 2.33 12.98 6.80
N VAL A 91 2.26 14.01 5.94
CA VAL A 91 1.07 14.28 5.13
C VAL A 91 0.79 13.14 4.16
N ARG A 92 1.80 12.58 3.46
CA ARG A 92 1.57 11.40 2.59
C ARG A 92 0.96 10.22 3.35
N ALA A 93 1.38 9.99 4.61
CA ALA A 93 0.87 8.88 5.40
C ALA A 93 -0.57 9.13 5.82
N GLN A 94 -0.89 10.34 6.29
CA GLN A 94 -2.25 10.72 6.68
C GLN A 94 -3.22 10.66 5.50
N GLU A 95 -2.86 11.22 4.34
CA GLU A 95 -3.71 11.22 3.15
C GLU A 95 -3.91 9.81 2.58
N SER A 96 -2.85 8.99 2.52
CA SER A 96 -2.99 7.58 2.11
C SER A 96 -3.90 6.80 3.04
N LEU A 97 -3.76 6.97 4.37
CA LEU A 97 -4.62 6.30 5.35
C LEU A 97 -6.08 6.76 5.23
N LYS A 98 -6.30 8.05 5.02
CA LYS A 98 -7.64 8.63 4.79
C LYS A 98 -8.30 8.01 3.56
N LEU A 99 -7.59 7.91 2.44
CA LEU A 99 -8.09 7.27 1.22
C LEU A 99 -8.42 5.79 1.42
N LEU A 100 -7.53 5.04 2.09
CA LEU A 100 -7.78 3.63 2.40
C LEU A 100 -9.03 3.48 3.27
N ASN A 101 -9.13 4.24 4.35
CA ASN A 101 -10.29 4.19 5.25
C ASN A 101 -11.58 4.59 4.55
N TRP A 102 -11.57 5.65 3.75
CA TRP A 102 -12.74 6.05 2.98
C TRP A 102 -13.18 4.95 2.00
N GLY A 103 -12.23 4.31 1.30
CA GLY A 103 -12.52 3.21 0.37
C GLY A 103 -13.07 1.96 1.06
N TYR A 104 -12.66 1.68 2.29
CA TYR A 104 -13.22 0.58 3.09
C TYR A 104 -14.59 0.90 3.70
N LEU A 105 -14.83 2.15 4.09
CA LEU A 105 -16.09 2.56 4.71
C LEU A 105 -17.24 2.70 3.70
N ASN A 106 -16.94 3.14 2.48
CA ASN A 106 -17.99 3.57 1.53
C ASN A 106 -18.21 2.59 0.36
N PHE A 107 -17.37 1.57 0.22
CA PHE A 107 -17.44 0.63 -0.89
C PHE A 107 -17.18 -0.78 -0.41
N ASP A 108 -17.78 -1.74 -1.10
CA ASP A 108 -17.44 -3.15 -0.97
C ASP A 108 -17.17 -3.77 -2.34
N THR A 109 -16.45 -4.89 -2.34
CA THR A 109 -16.15 -5.67 -3.54
C THR A 109 -16.81 -7.04 -3.39
N VAL A 110 -17.82 -7.28 -4.22
CA VAL A 110 -18.61 -8.53 -4.20
C VAL A 110 -18.21 -9.38 -5.40
N LYS A 111 -17.87 -10.65 -5.16
CA LYS A 111 -17.62 -11.61 -6.22
C LYS A 111 -18.95 -12.17 -6.74
N LEU A 112 -19.30 -11.83 -7.98
CA LEU A 112 -20.56 -12.28 -8.60
C LEU A 112 -20.44 -13.66 -9.25
N TYR A 113 -19.30 -13.95 -9.90
CA TYR A 113 -19.07 -15.21 -10.62
C TYR A 113 -17.66 -15.74 -10.37
N ALA A 114 -17.51 -17.06 -10.33
CA ALA A 114 -16.21 -17.73 -10.35
C ALA A 114 -15.82 -18.15 -11.78
N LYS A 115 -14.53 -18.46 -11.99
CA LYS A 115 -14.05 -18.98 -13.27
C LYS A 115 -14.79 -20.28 -13.61
N GLY A 116 -15.52 -20.28 -14.72
CA GLY A 116 -16.26 -21.46 -15.21
C GLY A 116 -17.70 -21.58 -14.69
N GLN A 117 -18.25 -20.54 -14.05
CA GLN A 117 -19.68 -20.40 -13.77
C GLN A 117 -20.36 -19.48 -14.79
#